data_AF-A0A529GPR1-F1
#
_entry.id   AF-A0A529GPR1-F1
#
_cell.length_a   1.000
_cell.length_b   1.000
_cell.length_c   1.000
_cell.angle_alpha   90.00
_cell.angle_beta   90.00
_cell.angle_gamma   90.00
#
_symmetry.space_group_name_H-M   'P 1'
#
loop_
_entity.id
_entity.type
_entity.pdbx_description
1 polymer ?
#
loop_
_entity_poly.entity_id
_entity_poly.type
_entity_poly.pdbx_seq_one_letter_code
_entity_poly.pdbx_strand_id
1 'polypeptide(L)'
;MNVHELAGAAGAKQAALRSLATLYPWMQHYYSRPIRDYAARLYEAPVSTAMPESRQYALAKLLDAIKNAGKRNGLPIGAVAEICREFEERRVLQTGPHLLLLMDPEAYYTHILSLVGLAAHGCSTYLSYAVSTVSLVERARKGPGWLTIDQTPINVFGLTRSRMIGYSLLTGPGAYRFELVPAEQGAEPAALAVLHNLLPKGQFERPAHAIKEANCSLWPKLFGSRFTFLQIEDEDIA
;
A
#
# COMPACT_ATOMS: atom_id res chain seq x y z
N MET A 1 18.73 -15.67 25.57
CA MET A 1 18.75 -16.76 24.57
C MET A 1 20.20 -17.17 24.37
N ASN A 2 20.55 -18.42 24.68
CA ASN A 2 21.91 -18.95 24.66
C ASN A 2 22.36 -19.26 23.20
N VAL A 3 23.65 -19.10 22.90
CA VAL A 3 24.29 -19.43 21.61
C VAL A 3 23.95 -20.86 21.11
N HIS A 4 23.80 -21.83 22.01
CA HIS A 4 23.39 -23.19 21.66
C HIS A 4 21.92 -23.30 21.22
N GLU A 5 21.02 -22.51 21.80
CA GLU A 5 19.60 -22.45 21.38
C GLU A 5 19.46 -21.77 20.02
N LEU A 6 20.24 -20.71 19.78
CA LEU A 6 20.34 -20.03 18.49
C LEU A 6 20.84 -20.96 17.37
N ALA A 7 21.87 -21.76 17.66
CA ALA A 7 22.41 -22.73 16.71
C ALA A 7 21.42 -23.87 16.40
N GLY A 8 20.72 -24.39 17.42
CA GLY A 8 19.67 -25.41 17.25
C GLY A 8 18.48 -24.89 16.44
N ALA A 9 18.02 -23.66 16.71
CA ALA A 9 16.94 -23.01 15.97
C ALA A 9 17.32 -22.72 14.51
N ALA A 10 18.58 -22.33 14.26
CA ALA A 10 19.10 -22.14 12.91
C ALA A 10 19.13 -23.45 12.11
N GLY A 11 19.57 -24.55 12.73
CA GLY A 11 19.56 -25.89 12.12
C GLY A 11 18.14 -26.37 11.77
N ALA A 12 17.19 -26.19 12.68
CA ALA A 12 15.78 -26.53 12.45
C ALA A 12 15.16 -25.69 11.31
N LYS A 13 15.41 -24.37 11.29
CA LYS A 13 14.97 -23.48 10.20
C LYS A 13 15.51 -23.94 8.86
N GLN A 14 16.79 -24.28 8.79
CA GLN A 14 17.41 -24.70 7.55
C GLN A 14 16.91 -26.07 7.06
N ALA A 15 16.63 -27.00 7.97
CA ALA A 15 15.96 -28.26 7.64
C ALA A 15 14.56 -28.02 7.06
N ALA A 16 13.76 -27.15 7.68
CA ALA A 16 12.43 -26.80 7.18
C ALA A 16 12.48 -26.15 5.79
N LEU A 17 13.39 -25.19 5.56
CA LEU A 17 13.59 -24.57 4.24
C LEU A 17 13.97 -25.61 3.19
N ARG A 18 14.86 -26.56 3.51
CA ARG A 18 15.21 -27.66 2.60
C ARG A 18 14.01 -28.53 2.25
N SER A 19 13.17 -28.88 3.24
CA SER A 19 11.96 -29.67 2.99
C SER A 19 10.95 -28.93 2.10
N LEU A 20 10.74 -27.63 2.32
CA LEU A 20 9.86 -26.81 1.49
C LEU A 20 10.42 -26.66 0.07
N ALA A 21 11.73 -26.50 -0.06
CA ALA A 21 12.40 -26.46 -1.35
C ALA A 21 12.28 -27.76 -2.15
N THR A 22 12.13 -28.92 -1.50
CA THR A 22 11.82 -30.17 -2.21
C THR A 22 10.46 -30.09 -2.92
N LEU A 23 9.49 -29.41 -2.31
CA LEU A 23 8.16 -29.17 -2.91
C LEU A 23 8.22 -28.07 -3.99
N TYR A 24 9.04 -27.04 -3.77
CA TYR A 24 9.17 -25.88 -4.64
C TYR A 24 10.65 -25.55 -4.95
N PRO A 25 11.30 -26.30 -5.85
CA PRO A 25 12.76 -26.19 -6.08
C PRO A 25 13.23 -24.79 -6.46
N TRP A 26 12.39 -24.02 -7.16
CA TRP A 26 12.69 -22.66 -7.57
C TRP A 26 12.95 -21.71 -6.39
N MET A 27 12.43 -22.00 -5.19
CA MET A 27 12.65 -21.17 -4.00
C MET A 27 14.10 -21.20 -3.52
N GLN A 28 14.85 -22.29 -3.76
CA GLN A 28 16.24 -22.42 -3.28
C GLN A 28 17.14 -21.30 -3.80
N HIS A 29 16.93 -20.90 -5.05
CA HIS A 29 17.67 -19.85 -5.74
C HIS A 29 17.64 -18.52 -5.00
N TYR A 30 16.59 -18.32 -4.22
CA TYR A 30 16.32 -17.07 -3.54
C TYR A 30 16.94 -17.03 -2.14
N TYR A 31 17.14 -18.16 -1.45
CA TYR A 31 17.53 -18.20 -0.03
C TYR A 31 18.77 -17.39 0.34
N SER A 32 19.71 -17.21 -0.58
CA SER A 32 20.93 -16.41 -0.41
C SER A 32 20.95 -15.09 -1.19
N ARG A 33 19.92 -14.81 -1.99
CA ARG A 33 19.85 -13.60 -2.82
C ARG A 33 19.50 -12.35 -1.99
N PRO A 34 19.95 -11.17 -2.41
CA PRO A 34 19.52 -9.92 -1.79
C PRO A 34 18.03 -9.67 -2.08
N ILE A 35 17.32 -8.99 -1.16
CA ILE A 35 15.89 -8.65 -1.28
C ILE A 35 15.56 -7.96 -2.61
N ARG A 36 16.49 -7.17 -3.16
CA ARG A 36 16.33 -6.53 -4.48
C ARG A 36 16.01 -7.53 -5.59
N ASP A 37 16.63 -8.70 -5.59
CA ASP A 37 16.41 -9.71 -6.64
C ASP A 37 15.00 -10.30 -6.54
N TYR A 38 14.51 -10.49 -5.32
CA TYR A 38 13.13 -10.90 -5.08
C TYR A 38 12.14 -9.83 -5.55
N ALA A 39 12.39 -8.58 -5.17
CA ALA A 39 11.54 -7.45 -5.55
C ALA A 39 11.52 -7.28 -7.08
N ALA A 40 12.68 -7.37 -7.74
CA ALA A 40 12.79 -7.31 -9.19
C ALA A 40 12.01 -8.44 -9.85
N ARG A 41 12.09 -9.67 -9.31
CA ARG A 41 11.38 -10.83 -9.88
C ARG A 41 9.88 -10.62 -9.98
N LEU A 42 9.27 -9.89 -9.04
CA LEU A 42 7.82 -9.61 -9.03
C LEU A 42 7.38 -8.84 -10.27
N TYR A 43 8.25 -7.98 -10.83
CA TYR A 43 7.98 -7.10 -11.97
C TYR A 43 8.64 -7.55 -13.26
N GLU A 44 9.08 -8.82 -13.34
CA GLU A 44 9.45 -9.41 -14.61
C GLU A 44 8.25 -9.44 -15.56
N ALA A 45 8.48 -9.02 -16.80
CA ALA A 45 7.44 -9.04 -17.81
C ALA A 45 6.88 -10.46 -17.98
N PRO A 46 5.56 -10.60 -18.19
CA PRO A 46 4.98 -11.89 -18.47
C PRO A 46 5.61 -12.47 -19.75
N VAL A 47 5.71 -13.79 -19.81
CA VAL A 47 6.20 -14.48 -21.01
C VAL A 47 5.35 -14.05 -22.21
N SER A 48 6.01 -13.70 -23.31
CA SER A 48 5.36 -13.30 -24.56
C SER A 48 4.63 -14.49 -25.16
N THR A 49 3.38 -14.67 -24.74
CA THR A 49 2.43 -15.65 -25.28
C THR A 49 1.22 -14.91 -25.80
N ALA A 50 0.63 -15.39 -26.90
CA ALA A 50 -0.61 -14.83 -27.42
C ALA A 50 -1.66 -14.78 -26.30
N MET A 51 -2.15 -13.58 -25.99
CA MET A 51 -3.18 -13.41 -24.97
C MET A 51 -4.55 -13.78 -25.54
N PRO A 52 -5.36 -14.59 -24.86
CA PRO A 52 -6.75 -14.80 -25.23
C PRO A 52 -7.52 -13.47 -25.30
N GLU A 53 -8.47 -13.35 -26.23
CA GLU A 53 -9.26 -12.12 -26.44
C GLU A 53 -9.92 -11.60 -25.15
N SER A 54 -10.43 -12.49 -24.30
CA SER A 54 -11.03 -12.11 -23.01
C SER A 54 -10.03 -11.43 -22.07
N ARG A 55 -8.77 -11.85 -22.06
CA ARG A 55 -7.71 -11.20 -21.28
C ARG A 55 -7.30 -9.86 -21.87
N GLN A 56 -7.24 -9.76 -23.20
CA GLN A 56 -6.98 -8.49 -23.88
C GLN A 56 -8.08 -7.47 -23.57
N TYR A 57 -9.34 -7.89 -23.66
CA TYR A 57 -10.49 -7.07 -23.33
C TYR A 57 -10.48 -6.61 -21.87
N ALA A 58 -10.23 -7.53 -20.92
CA ALA A 58 -10.15 -7.20 -19.50
C ALA A 58 -8.99 -6.23 -19.20
N LEU A 59 -7.82 -6.43 -19.83
CA LEU A 59 -6.68 -5.53 -19.69
C LEU A 59 -7.00 -4.13 -20.23
N ALA A 60 -7.66 -4.04 -21.38
CA ALA A 60 -8.09 -2.75 -21.93
C ALA A 60 -9.05 -2.01 -20.99
N LYS A 61 -10.02 -2.72 -20.40
CA LYS A 61 -10.93 -2.15 -19.40
C LYS A 61 -10.20 -1.65 -18.15
N LEU A 62 -9.23 -2.42 -17.66
CA LEU A 62 -8.42 -2.02 -16.51
C LEU A 62 -7.55 -0.80 -16.83
N LEU A 63 -6.93 -0.75 -18.02
CA LEU A 63 -6.15 0.40 -18.47
C LEU A 63 -7.02 1.66 -18.59
N ASP A 64 -8.26 1.55 -19.06
CA ASP A 64 -9.22 2.66 -19.10
C ASP A 64 -9.58 3.14 -17.70
N ALA A 65 -9.81 2.24 -16.75
CA ALA A 65 -10.08 2.58 -15.36
C ALA A 65 -8.89 3.32 -14.72
N ILE A 66 -7.66 2.81 -14.90
CA ILE A 66 -6.41 3.45 -14.45
C ILE A 66 -6.26 4.84 -15.07
N LYS A 67 -6.51 4.96 -16.37
CA LYS A 67 -6.42 6.24 -17.09
C LYS A 67 -7.41 7.26 -16.55
N ASN A 68 -8.65 6.85 -16.29
CA ASN A 68 -9.68 7.72 -15.73
C ASN A 68 -9.36 8.11 -14.29
N ALA A 69 -8.87 7.18 -13.47
CA ALA A 69 -8.43 7.48 -12.11
C ALA A 69 -7.26 8.46 -12.09
N GLY A 70 -6.25 8.28 -12.96
CA GLY A 70 -5.13 9.21 -13.08
C GLY A 70 -5.58 10.63 -13.43
N LYS A 71 -6.53 10.77 -14.37
CA LYS A 71 -7.13 12.06 -14.72
C LYS A 71 -7.90 12.68 -13.55
N ARG A 72 -8.73 11.91 -12.84
CA ARG A 72 -9.48 12.39 -11.67
C ARG A 72 -8.56 12.87 -10.55
N ASN A 73 -7.42 12.21 -10.37
CA ASN A 73 -6.39 12.60 -9.41
C ASN A 73 -5.49 13.76 -9.91
N GLY A 74 -5.82 14.37 -11.05
CA GLY A 74 -5.10 15.54 -11.57
C GLY A 74 -3.70 15.26 -12.10
N LEU A 75 -3.36 14.01 -12.42
CA LEU A 75 -2.05 13.68 -12.98
C LEU A 75 -1.92 14.22 -14.42
N PRO A 76 -0.72 14.70 -14.82
CA PRO A 76 -0.46 15.10 -16.19
C PRO A 76 -0.72 13.98 -17.20
N ILE A 77 -1.20 14.32 -18.40
CA ILE A 77 -1.53 13.34 -19.45
C ILE A 77 -0.34 12.41 -19.75
N GLY A 78 0.87 12.96 -19.83
CA GLY A 78 2.10 12.16 -20.05
C GLY A 78 2.38 11.17 -18.93
N ALA A 79 2.17 11.57 -17.67
CA ALA A 79 2.32 10.70 -16.51
C ALA A 79 1.30 9.57 -16.50
N VAL A 80 0.04 9.84 -16.86
CA VAL A 80 -1.00 8.81 -16.99
C VAL A 80 -0.68 7.82 -18.11
N ALA A 81 -0.21 8.33 -19.26
CA ALA A 81 0.21 7.47 -20.37
C ALA A 81 1.40 6.56 -19.99
N GLU A 82 2.36 7.10 -19.26
CA GLU A 82 3.50 6.33 -18.72
C GLU A 82 3.05 5.22 -17.77
N ILE A 83 2.14 5.53 -16.83
CA ILE A 83 1.58 4.54 -15.89
C ILE A 83 0.92 3.40 -16.66
N CYS A 84 0.07 3.71 -17.65
CA CYS A 84 -0.60 2.70 -18.46
C CYS A 84 0.40 1.84 -19.23
N ARG A 85 1.45 2.44 -19.82
CA ARG A 85 2.47 1.70 -20.57
C ARG A 85 3.28 0.76 -19.69
N GLU A 86 3.85 1.27 -18.60
CA GLU A 86 4.64 0.45 -17.68
C GLU A 86 3.77 -0.65 -17.04
N PHE A 87 2.50 -0.34 -16.72
CA PHE A 87 1.56 -1.36 -16.24
C PHE A 87 1.27 -2.44 -17.30
N GLU A 88 1.09 -2.09 -18.57
CA GLU A 88 0.87 -3.05 -19.64
C GLU A 88 2.07 -3.96 -19.90
N GLU A 89 3.28 -3.41 -19.78
CA GLU A 89 4.54 -4.14 -19.94
C GLU A 89 4.79 -5.14 -18.79
N ARG A 90 4.47 -4.75 -17.54
CA ARG A 90 4.79 -5.56 -16.34
C ARG A 90 3.62 -6.39 -15.85
N ARG A 91 2.40 -5.88 -15.98
CA ARG A 91 1.11 -6.48 -15.57
C ARG A 91 1.06 -6.90 -14.11
N VAL A 92 1.66 -6.07 -13.26
CA VAL A 92 1.69 -6.26 -11.81
C VAL A 92 0.96 -5.10 -11.17
N LEU A 93 -0.15 -5.42 -10.52
CA LEU A 93 -0.87 -4.49 -9.67
C LEU A 93 -0.58 -4.86 -8.22
N GLN A 94 0.17 -4.01 -7.51
CA GLN A 94 0.40 -4.26 -6.10
C GLN A 94 -0.88 -3.96 -5.33
N THR A 95 -1.39 -4.97 -4.63
CA THR A 95 -2.55 -4.83 -3.77
C THR A 95 -2.10 -4.79 -2.30
N GLY A 96 -2.59 -3.81 -1.55
CA GLY A 96 -2.56 -3.85 -0.09
C GLY A 96 -3.81 -4.54 0.45
N PRO A 97 -3.80 -5.09 1.68
CA PRO A 97 -5.01 -5.65 2.28
C PRO A 97 -6.11 -4.58 2.39
N HIS A 98 -5.74 -3.34 2.72
CA HIS A 98 -6.64 -2.21 3.01
C HIS A 98 -6.06 -0.87 2.55
N LEU A 99 -6.92 0.12 2.31
CA LEU A 99 -6.55 1.52 2.11
C LEU A 99 -6.16 2.15 3.46
N LEU A 100 -4.86 2.17 3.70
CA LEU A 100 -4.20 2.73 4.89
C LEU A 100 -3.40 3.99 4.51
N LEU A 101 -3.01 4.77 5.52
CA LEU A 101 -2.00 5.81 5.33
C LEU A 101 -0.66 5.17 4.93
N LEU A 102 0.10 5.79 4.02
CA LEU A 102 1.38 5.25 3.49
C LEU A 102 2.40 4.87 4.57
N MET A 103 2.35 5.51 5.73
CA MET A 103 3.25 5.28 6.86
C MET A 103 2.80 4.17 7.81
N ASP A 104 1.59 3.63 7.63
CA ASP A 104 1.19 2.45 8.36
C ASP A 104 2.15 1.29 8.00
N PRO A 105 2.74 0.57 8.97
CA PRO A 105 3.70 -0.49 8.68
C PRO A 105 3.17 -1.57 7.72
N GLU A 106 1.86 -1.86 7.71
CA GLU A 106 1.26 -2.85 6.81
C GLU A 106 1.23 -2.36 5.35
N ALA A 107 1.21 -1.05 5.13
CA ALA A 107 1.31 -0.43 3.81
C ALA A 107 2.76 -0.08 3.42
N TYR A 108 3.54 0.48 4.35
CA TYR A 108 4.85 1.07 4.08
C TYR A 108 5.84 0.10 3.44
N TYR A 109 6.00 -1.10 4.02
CA TYR A 109 6.94 -2.08 3.50
C TYR A 109 6.54 -2.60 2.11
N THR A 110 5.24 -2.69 1.86
CA THR A 110 4.67 -3.07 0.56
C THR A 110 5.07 -2.05 -0.52
N HIS A 111 4.98 -0.75 -0.23
CA HIS A 111 5.40 0.31 -1.14
C HIS A 111 6.91 0.28 -1.39
N ILE A 112 7.73 0.16 -0.35
CA ILE A 112 9.19 0.08 -0.50
C ILE A 112 9.59 -1.12 -1.37
N LEU A 113 9.01 -2.29 -1.12
CA LEU A 113 9.31 -3.49 -1.90
C LEU A 113 8.94 -3.31 -3.37
N SER A 114 7.78 -2.72 -3.65
CA SER A 114 7.35 -2.38 -5.01
C SER A 114 8.31 -1.41 -5.70
N LEU A 115 8.70 -0.33 -5.02
CA LEU A 115 9.62 0.66 -5.57
C LEU A 115 10.99 0.08 -5.89
N VAL A 116 11.52 -0.81 -5.04
CA VAL A 116 12.78 -1.52 -5.31
C VAL A 116 12.66 -2.40 -6.56
N GLY A 117 11.55 -3.11 -6.71
CA GLY A 117 11.30 -3.96 -7.87
C GLY A 117 11.18 -3.18 -9.17
N LEU A 118 10.34 -2.14 -9.17
CA LEU A 118 10.14 -1.24 -10.31
C LEU A 118 11.43 -0.51 -10.70
N ALA A 119 12.19 -0.02 -9.72
CA ALA A 119 13.47 0.65 -9.98
C ALA A 119 14.51 -0.29 -10.62
N ALA A 120 14.53 -1.56 -10.23
CA ALA A 120 15.43 -2.57 -10.82
C ALA A 120 15.13 -2.82 -12.32
N HIS A 121 13.93 -2.45 -12.76
CA HIS A 121 13.45 -2.59 -14.12
C HIS A 121 13.45 -1.27 -14.91
N GLY A 122 13.98 -0.20 -14.34
CA GLY A 122 14.04 1.11 -14.97
C GLY A 122 12.68 1.83 -15.02
N CYS A 123 11.67 1.33 -14.31
CA CYS A 123 10.36 1.96 -14.25
C CYS A 123 10.41 3.28 -13.45
N SER A 124 9.48 4.17 -13.78
CA SER A 124 9.32 5.51 -13.22
C SER A 124 7.92 5.77 -12.67
N THR A 125 7.04 4.77 -12.71
CA THR A 125 5.66 4.86 -12.22
C THR A 125 5.37 3.78 -11.18
N TYR A 126 4.45 4.08 -10.28
CA TYR A 126 3.95 3.14 -9.30
C TYR A 126 2.43 3.22 -9.21
N LEU A 127 1.79 2.14 -9.63
CA LEU A 127 0.36 1.92 -9.49
C LEU A 127 0.10 1.00 -8.28
N SER A 128 -0.66 1.49 -7.32
CA SER A 128 -1.11 0.72 -6.16
C SER A 128 -2.63 0.60 -6.18
N TYR A 129 -3.14 -0.59 -5.91
CA TYR A 129 -4.55 -0.79 -5.59
C TYR A 129 -4.72 -1.04 -4.09
N ALA A 130 -5.66 -0.35 -3.46
CA ALA A 130 -5.92 -0.50 -2.04
C ALA A 130 -7.42 -0.69 -1.79
N VAL A 131 -7.79 -1.73 -1.06
CA VAL A 131 -9.18 -2.06 -0.80
C VAL A 131 -9.81 -1.04 0.16
N SER A 132 -10.91 -0.41 -0.26
CA SER A 132 -11.65 0.60 0.50
C SER A 132 -12.99 0.07 1.04
N THR A 133 -13.41 -1.15 0.69
CA THR A 133 -14.63 -1.77 1.26
C THR A 133 -14.57 -2.09 2.76
N VAL A 134 -13.48 -1.79 3.45
CA VAL A 134 -13.23 -2.23 4.84
C VAL A 134 -13.70 -1.25 5.90
N SER A 135 -14.01 -1.79 7.08
CA SER A 135 -14.35 -1.01 8.28
C SER A 135 -13.21 -0.10 8.71
N LEU A 136 -13.53 1.07 9.28
CA LEU A 136 -12.53 1.97 9.89
C LEU A 136 -11.75 1.29 11.03
N VAL A 137 -12.34 0.26 11.65
CA VAL A 137 -11.76 -0.55 12.71
C VAL A 137 -11.83 -2.02 12.31
N GLU A 138 -10.67 -2.65 12.15
CA GLU A 138 -10.57 -4.09 11.92
C GLU A 138 -10.55 -4.87 13.24
N ARG A 139 -9.84 -4.33 14.23
CA ARG A 139 -9.78 -4.82 15.61
C ARG A 139 -9.43 -3.68 16.55
N ALA A 140 -9.41 -3.93 17.86
CA ALA A 140 -9.14 -2.90 18.86
C ALA A 140 -7.91 -2.05 18.50
N ARG A 141 -8.13 -0.75 18.27
CA ARG A 141 -7.11 0.25 17.94
C ARG A 141 -6.26 -0.09 16.70
N LYS A 142 -6.84 -0.82 15.74
CA LYS A 142 -6.23 -1.15 14.45
C LYS A 142 -7.26 -0.96 13.33
N GLY A 143 -6.76 -0.54 12.18
CA GLY A 143 -7.49 -0.40 10.93
C GLY A 143 -7.27 1.00 10.37
N PRO A 144 -7.91 1.34 9.25
CA PRO A 144 -7.69 2.62 8.56
C PRO A 144 -8.01 3.88 9.38
N GLY A 145 -8.86 3.77 10.40
CA GLY A 145 -9.16 4.87 11.32
C GLY A 145 -8.13 5.02 12.44
N TRP A 146 -7.11 4.15 12.51
CA TRP A 146 -6.08 4.14 13.53
C TRP A 146 -4.69 4.24 12.90
N LEU A 147 -3.78 4.88 13.63
CA LEU A 147 -2.33 4.86 13.37
C LEU A 147 -1.62 4.55 14.68
N THR A 148 -0.44 3.94 14.64
CA THR A 148 0.39 3.76 15.84
C THR A 148 1.65 4.61 15.73
N ILE A 149 1.86 5.55 16.65
CA ILE A 149 3.05 6.40 16.74
C ILE A 149 3.72 6.14 18.09
N ASP A 150 4.98 5.72 18.12
CA ASP A 150 5.71 5.39 19.35
C ASP A 150 4.92 4.48 20.30
N GLN A 151 4.34 3.40 19.76
CA GLN A 151 3.45 2.45 20.47
C GLN A 151 2.12 3.06 20.97
N THR A 152 1.87 4.33 20.70
CA THR A 152 0.63 5.03 21.06
C THR A 152 -0.37 4.95 19.93
N PRO A 153 -1.55 4.35 20.13
CA PRO A 153 -2.60 4.34 19.13
C PRO A 153 -3.26 5.71 19.02
N ILE A 154 -3.38 6.20 17.79
CA ILE A 154 -3.91 7.50 17.41
C ILE A 154 -5.16 7.29 16.56
N ASN A 155 -6.27 7.90 16.94
CA ASN A 155 -7.48 7.94 16.15
C ASN A 155 -7.33 9.01 15.06
N VAL A 156 -7.24 8.55 13.81
CA VAL A 156 -6.93 9.38 12.64
C VAL A 156 -7.96 10.50 12.47
N PHE A 157 -9.23 10.21 12.72
CA PHE A 157 -10.36 11.13 12.48
C PHE A 157 -10.97 11.71 13.77
N GLY A 158 -10.41 11.40 14.94
CA GLY A 158 -10.93 11.86 16.23
C GLY A 158 -12.37 11.41 16.55
N LEU A 159 -12.83 10.32 15.91
CA LEU A 159 -14.21 9.86 16.04
C LEU A 159 -14.45 9.08 17.32
N THR A 160 -15.67 9.15 17.85
CA THR A 160 -16.07 8.28 18.97
C THR A 160 -16.09 6.81 18.55
N ARG A 161 -15.95 5.90 19.52
CA ARG A 161 -15.97 4.44 19.26
C ARG A 161 -17.22 3.98 18.49
N SER A 162 -18.39 4.52 18.79
CA SER A 162 -19.63 4.18 18.08
C SER A 162 -19.60 4.58 16.61
N ARG A 163 -19.03 5.75 16.28
CA ARG A 163 -18.84 6.19 14.90
C ARG A 163 -17.73 5.41 14.19
N MET A 164 -16.70 4.96 14.90
CA MET A 164 -15.61 4.18 14.33
C MET A 164 -16.03 2.76 13.93
N ILE A 165 -16.86 2.10 14.74
CA ILE A 165 -17.26 0.70 14.48
C ILE A 165 -18.39 0.61 13.43
N GLY A 166 -19.22 1.64 13.30
CA GLY A 166 -20.42 1.62 12.46
C GLY A 166 -20.20 1.86 10.96
N TYR A 167 -18.99 2.23 10.52
CA TYR A 167 -18.75 2.69 9.15
C TYR A 167 -17.50 2.06 8.49
N SER A 168 -17.56 1.95 7.16
CA SER A 168 -16.45 1.56 6.28
C SER A 168 -15.78 2.78 5.65
N LEU A 169 -14.66 2.60 4.95
CA LEU A 169 -14.00 3.71 4.26
C LEU A 169 -14.83 4.32 3.13
N LEU A 170 -15.80 3.57 2.60
CA LEU A 170 -16.73 4.04 1.57
C LEU A 170 -18.04 4.60 2.14
N THR A 171 -18.26 4.53 3.45
CA THR A 171 -19.55 4.89 4.06
C THR A 171 -19.39 5.79 5.28
N GLY A 172 -20.47 6.46 5.64
CA GLY A 172 -20.61 7.16 6.91
C GLY A 172 -21.13 8.58 6.78
N PRO A 173 -21.17 9.33 7.89
CA PRO A 173 -22.02 10.51 8.02
C PRO A 173 -21.44 11.75 7.34
N GLY A 174 -20.29 11.64 6.67
CA GLY A 174 -19.58 12.75 6.07
C GLY A 174 -18.82 13.63 7.07
N ALA A 175 -18.20 14.69 6.53
CA ALA A 175 -17.42 15.68 7.26
C ALA A 175 -16.20 15.11 8.03
N TYR A 176 -15.53 14.12 7.43
CA TYR A 176 -14.30 13.54 7.99
C TYR A 176 -13.14 14.53 7.86
N ARG A 177 -12.32 14.65 8.91
CA ARG A 177 -11.10 15.47 8.92
C ARG A 177 -10.03 14.77 9.75
N PHE A 178 -8.76 15.04 9.44
CA PHE A 178 -7.65 14.51 10.22
C PHE A 178 -7.54 15.27 11.53
N GLU A 179 -7.89 14.61 12.65
CA GLU A 179 -7.82 15.17 14.00
C GLU A 179 -6.65 14.59 14.81
N LEU A 180 -6.22 13.37 14.47
CA LEU A 180 -5.11 12.67 15.12
C LEU A 180 -5.18 12.65 16.67
N VAL A 181 -6.26 12.12 17.24
CA VAL A 181 -6.47 12.13 18.69
C VAL A 181 -5.85 10.88 19.35
N PRO A 182 -4.95 11.01 20.33
CA PRO A 182 -4.44 9.85 21.08
C PRO A 182 -5.55 9.07 21.79
N ALA A 183 -5.47 7.74 21.76
CA ALA A 183 -6.45 6.88 22.43
C ALA A 183 -6.39 6.97 23.97
N GLU A 184 -5.24 7.37 24.50
CA GLU A 184 -4.95 7.44 25.92
C GLU A 184 -4.52 8.85 26.29
N GLN A 185 -4.91 9.29 27.50
CA GLN A 185 -4.51 10.59 28.02
C GLN A 185 -3.03 10.54 28.42
N GLY A 186 -2.23 11.42 27.85
CA GLY A 186 -0.79 11.48 28.06
C GLY A 186 -0.18 12.66 27.32
N ALA A 187 1.15 12.79 27.38
CA ALA A 187 1.85 13.77 26.56
C ALA A 187 1.66 13.42 25.09
N GLU A 188 1.18 14.38 24.29
CA GLU A 188 1.08 14.20 22.85
C GLU A 188 2.48 14.01 22.26
N PRO A 189 2.70 12.97 21.43
CA PRO A 189 3.98 12.79 20.76
C PRO A 189 4.30 14.03 19.92
N ALA A 190 5.50 14.60 20.05
CA ALA A 190 5.90 15.77 19.25
C ALA A 190 5.79 15.50 17.73
N ALA A 191 5.97 14.24 17.31
CA ALA A 191 5.80 13.78 15.94
C ALA A 191 4.35 13.92 15.41
N LEU A 192 3.35 13.95 16.30
CA LEU A 192 1.93 14.08 15.95
C LEU A 192 1.64 15.43 15.29
N ALA A 193 2.21 16.51 15.85
CA ALA A 193 2.07 17.85 15.30
C ALA A 193 2.71 17.96 13.90
N VAL A 194 3.86 17.30 13.70
CA VAL A 194 4.51 17.23 12.38
C VAL A 194 3.60 16.52 11.39
N LEU A 195 3.12 15.32 11.72
CA LEU A 195 2.21 14.57 10.85
C LEU A 195 0.95 15.38 10.52
N HIS A 196 0.31 15.97 11.53
CA HIS A 196 -0.87 16.80 11.34
C HIS A 196 -0.62 17.90 10.30
N ASN A 197 0.53 18.57 10.35
CA ASN A 197 0.88 19.64 9.40
C ASN A 197 1.15 19.15 7.97
N LEU A 198 1.48 17.88 7.79
CA LEU A 198 1.69 17.28 6.47
C LEU A 198 0.39 16.75 5.84
N LEU A 199 -0.63 16.51 6.64
CA LEU A 199 -1.92 15.99 6.18
C LEU A 199 -2.80 17.12 5.59
N PRO A 200 -3.64 16.79 4.59
CA PRO A 200 -4.60 17.72 4.02
C PRO A 200 -5.47 18.39 5.08
N LYS A 201 -5.70 19.69 4.90
CA LYS A 201 -6.62 20.46 5.72
C LYS A 201 -7.95 20.55 4.99
N GLY A 202 -9.03 20.14 5.64
CA GLY A 202 -10.35 20.18 5.02
C GLY A 202 -11.26 19.10 5.58
N GLN A 203 -12.43 19.04 4.97
CA GLN A 203 -13.42 18.02 5.23
C GLN A 203 -13.62 17.15 4.01
N PHE A 204 -13.81 15.86 4.25
CA PHE A 204 -14.01 14.85 3.24
C PHE A 204 -15.37 14.19 3.43
N GLU A 205 -16.04 13.87 2.34
CA GLU A 205 -17.29 13.14 2.36
C GLU A 205 -17.08 11.72 2.89
N ARG A 206 -15.94 11.10 2.55
CA ARG A 206 -15.62 9.72 2.90
C ARG A 206 -14.20 9.57 3.44
N PRO A 207 -13.96 8.60 4.35
CA PRO A 207 -12.62 8.33 4.84
C PRO A 207 -11.65 7.91 3.72
N ALA A 208 -12.11 7.15 2.72
CA ALA A 208 -11.28 6.75 1.58
C ALA A 208 -10.69 7.95 0.84
N HIS A 209 -11.51 8.99 0.60
CA HIS A 209 -11.06 10.22 -0.07
C HIS A 209 -10.01 10.94 0.77
N ALA A 210 -10.25 11.07 2.07
CA ALA A 210 -9.29 11.67 3.00
C ALA A 210 -7.93 10.95 2.97
N ILE A 211 -7.94 9.62 3.08
CA ILE A 211 -6.72 8.79 3.10
C ILE A 211 -6.01 8.85 1.74
N LYS A 212 -6.72 8.79 0.61
CA LYS A 212 -6.11 8.93 -0.73
C LYS A 212 -5.45 10.29 -0.91
N GLU A 213 -6.13 11.37 -0.55
CA GLU A 213 -5.54 12.70 -0.66
C GLU A 213 -4.33 12.89 0.28
N ALA A 214 -4.41 12.33 1.49
CA ALA A 214 -3.27 12.30 2.41
C ALA A 214 -2.10 11.51 1.82
N ASN A 215 -2.34 10.33 1.26
CA ASN A 215 -1.31 9.51 0.64
C ASN A 215 -0.65 10.23 -0.54
N CYS A 216 -1.44 10.85 -1.44
CA CYS A 216 -0.91 11.67 -2.53
C CYS A 216 -0.04 12.83 -2.00
N SER A 217 -0.48 13.50 -0.93
CA SER A 217 0.25 14.61 -0.32
C SER A 217 1.54 14.18 0.40
N LEU A 218 1.53 13.01 1.03
CA LEU A 218 2.65 12.43 1.76
C LEU A 218 3.67 11.77 0.84
N TRP A 219 3.24 11.23 -0.31
CA TRP A 219 4.08 10.50 -1.24
C TRP A 219 5.41 11.19 -1.57
N PRO A 220 5.45 12.43 -2.08
CA PRO A 220 6.71 13.08 -2.42
C PRO A 220 7.61 13.35 -1.20
N LYS A 221 7.06 13.38 0.01
CA LYS A 221 7.79 13.62 1.26
C LYS A 221 8.43 12.33 1.79
N LEU A 222 7.77 11.19 1.59
CA LEU A 222 8.23 9.89 2.06
C LEU A 222 9.12 9.17 1.03
N PHE A 223 8.76 9.25 -0.24
CA PHE A 223 9.37 8.43 -1.30
C PHE A 223 10.03 9.27 -2.41
N GLY A 224 9.95 10.60 -2.32
CA GLY A 224 10.48 11.53 -3.32
C GLY A 224 9.63 11.58 -4.60
N SER A 225 10.17 12.26 -5.62
CA SER A 225 9.49 12.50 -6.90
C SER A 225 9.97 11.59 -8.04
N ARG A 226 10.85 10.62 -7.75
CA ARG A 226 11.38 9.69 -8.77
C ARG A 226 10.27 8.86 -9.41
N PHE A 227 9.25 8.49 -8.63
CA PHE A 227 8.13 7.70 -9.09
C PHE A 227 6.87 8.55 -9.15
N THR A 228 6.21 8.54 -10.31
CA THR A 228 4.83 9.02 -10.42
C THR A 228 3.92 8.01 -9.73
N PHE A 229 3.18 8.46 -8.72
CA PHE A 229 2.31 7.61 -7.91
C PHE A 229 0.85 7.77 -8.30
N LEU A 230 0.17 6.63 -8.45
CA LEU A 230 -1.27 6.56 -8.56
C LEU A 230 -1.79 5.47 -7.61
N GLN A 231 -2.66 5.87 -6.68
CA GLN A 231 -3.42 4.95 -5.84
C GLN A 231 -4.86 4.86 -6.36
N ILE A 232 -5.28 3.65 -6.69
CA ILE A 232 -6.66 3.32 -7.05
C ILE A 232 -7.31 2.48 -5.95
N GLU A 233 -8.63 2.52 -5.86
CA GLU A 233 -9.41 1.69 -4.94
C GLU A 233 -10.73 1.24 -5.58
N ASP A 234 -11.63 0.66 -4.78
CA ASP A 234 -12.86 0.03 -5.25
C ASP A 234 -13.76 1.00 -6.06
N GLU A 235 -13.88 2.29 -5.70
CA GLU A 235 -14.67 3.26 -6.48
C GLU A 235 -14.04 3.60 -7.84
N ASP A 236 -12.73 3.42 -8.01
CA ASP A 236 -12.08 3.68 -9.30
C ASP A 236 -12.35 2.57 -10.32
N ILE A 237 -12.73 1.38 -9.83
CA ILE A 237 -12.98 0.17 -10.62
C ILE A 237 -14.49 -0.09 -10.83
N ALA A 238 -15.34 0.43 -9.92
CA ALA A 238 -16.79 0.26 -9.94
C ALA A 238 -17.50 0.86 -11.18
#